data_AF-A0A1E4ZIQ5-F1
#
_entry.id   AF-A0A1E4ZIQ5-F1
#
_cell.length_a   1.000
_cell.length_b   1.000
_cell.length_c   1.000
_cell.angle_alpha   90.00
_cell.angle_beta   90.00
_cell.angle_gamma   90.00
#
_symmetry.space_group_name_H-M   'P 1'
#
loop_
_entity.id
_entity.type
_entity.pdbx_description
1 polymer ?
#
loop_
_entity_poly.entity_id
_entity_poly.type
_entity_poly.pdbx_seq_one_letter_code
_entity_poly.pdbx_strand_id
1 'polypeptide(L)'
;MINNKFWNYIYQKESSYTVEAVSLEEAIRKVISVSSEKYSFRFHEGLIDLNGHFKFFQFQEQKYILKIVPSIQVGEQEIINSKEFNNRLINHNKYSASIPELFIINNNIILCNKYLGVSYHENYKETIGNEFYQILIDLLASGIIWEGFAPRNILCGDGTKYYFIDFEDTFFVQKTVRQIPNDIVFKWTLNWNQIFKNSTSIDELVYFLKERSYLTTNSFYLDSFEKAYGILYNNINIKSIKRTTREITLISEKDLPNNNKLPFDLGHTIDEIFSKSPELSVFFTVASYNLRKRLSDETYKKYLENTVSSFAIFIRENELFLKASIDRDLSIYWMLISIIISLGKIQENEHTLTISFEELKHTRVLVLIESYKSLINKTGLSNAVKRALYVEELINNLFLLVRENAFPEENFDLIIRGSLANGLLTTQSDIDFEVSSEEFPTGHPGLEWVIQSIIIILLKIPCEGSYARPKEIDIIGLNGTRDLHEWLELRRINQPTIIGSWIEKDIQNVPPGFWWKKSIYEKSNPPITPKYLFLKIRTFILRISRDFHLCETSIIPLIENLRNKLSPNFIDQLKNLLELCIIAYEADDIEKEQLINMDKDIDKCISYYREKIQQTPPNPSFLN
;
A
#
# COMPACT_ATOMS: atom_id res chain seq x y z
N MET A 1 25.59 -13.57 12.19
CA MET A 1 25.14 -14.97 12.01
C MET A 1 23.61 -15.14 12.04
N ILE A 2 22.81 -14.07 11.86
CA ILE A 2 21.33 -14.11 11.81
C ILE A 2 20.81 -14.03 10.35
N ASN A 3 21.66 -13.65 9.40
CA ASN A 3 21.33 -13.35 8.00
C ASN A 3 20.96 -14.55 7.10
N ASN A 4 20.47 -15.65 7.68
CA ASN A 4 20.19 -16.86 6.92
C ASN A 4 19.05 -17.71 7.50
N LYS A 5 18.49 -17.40 8.69
CA LYS A 5 17.46 -18.28 9.28
C LYS A 5 16.05 -18.05 8.74
N PHE A 6 15.68 -16.82 8.38
CA PHE A 6 14.36 -16.53 7.81
C PHE A 6 14.19 -17.14 6.42
N TRP A 7 15.15 -16.83 5.55
CA TRP A 7 15.27 -17.42 4.23
C TRP A 7 15.36 -18.95 4.33
N ASN A 8 16.29 -19.54 5.09
CA ASN A 8 16.31 -21.01 5.25
C ASN A 8 15.07 -21.63 5.96
N TYR A 9 14.18 -20.82 6.52
CA TYR A 9 12.90 -21.28 7.09
C TYR A 9 11.76 -21.22 6.06
N ILE A 10 11.73 -20.19 5.19
CA ILE A 10 10.90 -20.17 3.97
C ILE A 10 11.37 -21.24 2.97
N TYR A 11 12.68 -21.37 2.79
CA TYR A 11 13.36 -22.30 1.90
C TYR A 11 13.48 -23.66 2.56
N GLN A 12 12.48 -24.51 2.32
CA GLN A 12 12.73 -25.95 2.47
C GLN A 12 13.76 -26.38 1.44
N LYS A 13 14.73 -27.19 1.90
CA LYS A 13 15.75 -27.84 1.08
C LYS A 13 15.18 -28.41 -0.21
N GLU A 14 15.99 -28.35 -1.28
CA GLU A 14 15.77 -29.00 -2.57
C GLU A 14 15.11 -30.36 -2.42
N SER A 15 13.81 -30.44 -2.70
CA SER A 15 13.12 -31.71 -2.85
C SER A 15 12.16 -31.58 -4.02
N SER A 16 12.63 -32.01 -5.20
CA SER A 16 11.70 -32.38 -6.27
C SER A 16 10.93 -33.60 -5.78
N TYR A 17 9.60 -33.52 -5.78
CA TYR A 17 8.79 -34.69 -5.53
C TYR A 17 8.58 -35.45 -6.83
N THR A 18 8.88 -36.74 -6.79
CA THR A 18 8.58 -37.64 -7.89
C THR A 18 7.06 -37.79 -8.02
N VAL A 19 6.58 -37.64 -9.26
CA VAL A 19 5.18 -37.82 -9.63
C VAL A 19 5.06 -39.12 -10.41
N GLU A 20 4.28 -40.05 -9.89
CA GLU A 20 3.93 -41.28 -10.61
C GLU A 20 2.76 -41.00 -11.56
N ALA A 21 3.01 -41.12 -12.86
CA ALA A 21 2.03 -40.94 -13.93
C ALA A 21 2.43 -41.76 -15.16
N VAL A 22 1.51 -42.00 -16.09
CA VAL A 22 1.80 -42.71 -17.35
C VAL A 22 2.34 -41.78 -18.45
N SER A 23 2.19 -40.46 -18.28
CA SER A 23 2.69 -39.45 -19.20
C SER A 23 3.07 -38.15 -18.48
N LEU A 24 3.85 -37.30 -19.16
CA LEU A 24 4.19 -35.96 -18.65
C LEU A 24 2.93 -35.10 -18.48
N GLU A 25 1.99 -35.14 -19.44
CA GLU A 25 0.73 -34.38 -19.34
C GLU A 25 -0.08 -34.80 -18.10
N GLU A 26 -0.17 -36.11 -17.83
CA GLU A 26 -0.85 -36.61 -16.62
C GLU A 26 -0.10 -36.21 -15.34
N ALA A 27 1.24 -36.23 -15.36
CA ALA A 27 2.05 -35.74 -14.24
C ALA A 27 1.77 -34.26 -13.96
N ILE A 28 1.74 -33.41 -15.00
CA ILE A 28 1.41 -31.99 -14.88
C ILE A 28 -0.01 -31.82 -14.34
N ARG A 29 -0.98 -32.59 -14.85
CA ARG A 29 -2.38 -32.55 -14.38
C ARG A 29 -2.46 -32.86 -12.90
N LYS A 30 -1.74 -33.89 -12.42
CA LYS A 30 -1.64 -34.21 -10.99
C LYS A 30 -1.04 -33.05 -10.20
N VAL A 31 0.08 -32.49 -10.64
CA VAL A 31 0.75 -31.36 -9.98
C VAL A 31 -0.16 -30.13 -9.84
N ILE A 32 -0.87 -29.76 -10.90
CA ILE A 32 -1.75 -28.58 -10.94
C ILE A 32 -3.06 -28.81 -10.18
N SER A 33 -3.58 -30.04 -10.18
CA SER A 33 -4.82 -30.37 -9.46
C SER A 33 -4.69 -30.36 -7.94
N VAL A 34 -3.46 -30.47 -7.43
CA VAL A 34 -3.18 -30.48 -6.01
C VAL A 34 -2.77 -29.08 -5.59
N SER A 35 -3.61 -28.41 -4.80
CA SER A 35 -3.26 -27.17 -4.09
C SER A 35 -2.31 -27.48 -2.92
N SER A 36 -1.13 -28.03 -3.21
CA SER A 36 -0.14 -28.41 -2.21
C SER A 36 1.18 -27.70 -2.44
N GLU A 37 1.77 -27.23 -1.34
CA GLU A 37 3.13 -26.70 -1.27
C GLU A 37 4.19 -27.68 -1.77
N LYS A 38 3.85 -28.98 -1.80
CA LYS A 38 4.71 -30.06 -2.28
C LYS A 38 5.37 -29.73 -3.61
N TYR A 39 4.69 -29.01 -4.51
CA TYR A 39 5.23 -28.70 -5.83
C TYR A 39 5.63 -27.23 -5.99
N SER A 40 5.63 -26.41 -4.95
CA SER A 40 5.98 -24.99 -5.07
C SER A 40 7.47 -24.80 -5.42
N PHE A 41 7.76 -23.87 -6.34
CA PHE A 41 9.13 -23.52 -6.68
C PHE A 41 9.74 -22.64 -5.58
N ARG A 42 10.66 -23.19 -4.78
CA ARG A 42 11.29 -22.52 -3.62
C ARG A 42 12.82 -22.65 -3.64
N PHE A 43 13.42 -22.55 -4.83
CA PHE A 43 14.85 -22.80 -5.01
C PHE A 43 15.76 -21.72 -4.42
N HIS A 44 15.33 -20.46 -4.39
CA HIS A 44 16.23 -19.35 -4.05
C HIS A 44 15.50 -18.14 -3.47
N GLU A 45 16.25 -17.29 -2.75
CA GLU A 45 15.77 -16.06 -2.13
C GLU A 45 15.21 -15.02 -3.10
N GLY A 46 15.81 -14.92 -4.28
CA GLY A 46 15.34 -14.07 -5.38
C GLY A 46 14.45 -14.75 -6.43
N LEU A 47 14.00 -15.99 -6.22
CA LEU A 47 13.12 -16.74 -7.14
C LEU A 47 11.92 -17.37 -6.39
N ILE A 48 11.46 -16.71 -5.33
CA ILE A 48 10.25 -17.12 -4.64
C ILE A 48 9.07 -16.80 -5.52
N ASP A 49 8.31 -17.82 -5.84
CA ASP A 49 7.01 -17.60 -6.42
C ASP A 49 5.95 -17.47 -5.32
N LEU A 50 5.76 -16.24 -4.84
CA LEU A 50 4.72 -15.92 -3.86
C LEU A 50 3.29 -16.02 -4.44
N ASN A 51 3.16 -15.99 -5.78
CA ASN A 51 1.88 -16.01 -6.47
C ASN A 51 1.47 -17.42 -6.95
N GLY A 52 2.30 -18.44 -6.71
CA GLY A 52 2.00 -19.82 -7.10
C GLY A 52 2.08 -20.09 -8.61
N HIS A 53 2.65 -19.17 -9.40
CA HIS A 53 2.88 -19.30 -10.83
C HIS A 53 3.88 -20.40 -11.22
N PHE A 54 4.82 -20.77 -10.36
CA PHE A 54 5.88 -21.73 -10.65
C PHE A 54 5.73 -23.01 -9.83
N LYS A 55 5.81 -24.15 -10.53
CA LYS A 55 5.84 -25.47 -9.89
C LYS A 55 7.07 -26.27 -10.27
N PHE A 56 7.53 -27.11 -9.35
CA PHE A 56 8.68 -27.97 -9.53
C PHE A 56 8.36 -29.43 -9.18
N PHE A 57 8.72 -30.35 -10.06
CA PHE A 57 8.48 -31.78 -9.84
C PHE A 57 9.48 -32.64 -10.63
N GLN A 58 9.51 -33.94 -10.32
CA GLN A 58 10.30 -34.93 -11.04
C GLN A 58 9.37 -35.99 -11.68
N PHE A 59 9.63 -36.34 -12.93
CA PHE A 59 8.93 -37.39 -13.67
C PHE A 59 9.95 -38.20 -14.48
N GLN A 60 9.96 -39.52 -14.29
CA GLN A 60 10.91 -40.45 -14.96
C GLN A 60 12.37 -39.96 -14.89
N GLU A 61 12.84 -39.68 -13.67
CA GLU A 61 14.21 -39.16 -13.37
C GLU A 61 14.52 -37.74 -13.88
N GLN A 62 13.68 -37.17 -14.75
CA GLN A 62 13.81 -35.81 -15.23
C GLN A 62 13.07 -34.81 -14.34
N LYS A 63 13.74 -33.73 -13.96
CA LYS A 63 13.17 -32.60 -13.23
C LYS A 63 12.54 -31.60 -14.21
N TYR A 64 11.41 -31.03 -13.83
CA TYR A 64 10.63 -30.08 -14.64
C TYR A 64 10.21 -28.86 -13.82
N ILE A 65 10.15 -27.71 -14.50
CA ILE A 65 9.57 -26.47 -14.00
C ILE A 65 8.31 -26.17 -14.83
N LEU A 66 7.23 -25.82 -14.16
CA LEU A 66 6.01 -25.30 -14.78
C LEU A 66 5.91 -23.80 -14.49
N LYS A 67 5.65 -22.96 -15.49
CA LYS A 67 5.23 -21.55 -15.35
C LYS A 67 3.77 -21.45 -15.78
N ILE A 68 2.88 -21.11 -14.85
CA ILE A 68 1.47 -20.85 -15.08
C ILE A 68 1.36 -19.41 -15.57
N VAL A 69 0.80 -19.23 -16.76
CA VAL A 69 0.68 -17.93 -17.42
C VAL A 69 -0.78 -17.50 -17.51
N PRO A 70 -1.07 -16.19 -17.52
CA PRO A 70 -2.43 -15.67 -17.39
C PRO A 70 -3.31 -15.94 -18.62
N SER A 71 -2.70 -16.18 -19.79
CA SER A 71 -3.44 -16.41 -21.03
C SER A 71 -2.64 -17.23 -22.03
N ILE A 72 -3.34 -17.84 -22.99
CA ILE A 72 -2.73 -18.61 -24.07
C ILE A 72 -1.83 -17.73 -24.94
N GLN A 73 -2.25 -16.48 -25.19
CA GLN A 73 -1.48 -15.53 -26.00
C GLN A 73 -0.12 -15.24 -25.39
N VAL A 74 -0.05 -15.08 -24.05
CA VAL A 74 1.22 -14.88 -23.34
C VAL A 74 2.12 -16.11 -23.48
N GLY A 75 1.57 -17.32 -23.29
CA GLY A 75 2.33 -18.56 -23.44
C GLY A 75 2.85 -18.79 -24.87
N GLU A 76 2.02 -18.56 -25.87
CA GLU A 76 2.40 -18.65 -27.28
C GLU A 76 3.48 -17.62 -27.65
N GLN A 77 3.33 -16.38 -27.17
CA GLN A 77 4.32 -15.33 -27.40
C GLN A 77 5.67 -15.67 -26.78
N GLU A 78 5.71 -16.24 -25.58
CA GLU A 78 6.96 -16.66 -24.93
C GLU A 78 7.65 -17.75 -25.76
N ILE A 79 6.92 -18.73 -26.29
CA ILE A 79 7.48 -19.77 -27.18
C ILE A 79 8.01 -19.18 -28.49
N ILE A 80 7.28 -18.24 -29.11
CA ILE A 80 7.72 -17.54 -30.32
C ILE A 80 9.02 -16.79 -30.03
N ASN A 81 9.08 -16.06 -28.91
CA ASN A 81 10.27 -15.33 -28.50
C ASN A 81 11.45 -16.27 -28.24
N SER A 82 11.26 -17.38 -27.51
CA SER A 82 12.31 -18.39 -27.28
C SER A 82 12.89 -18.95 -28.60
N LYS A 83 12.02 -19.25 -29.57
CA LYS A 83 12.43 -19.76 -30.89
C LYS A 83 13.21 -18.72 -31.68
N GLU A 84 12.71 -17.49 -31.75
CA GLU A 84 13.40 -16.41 -32.45
C GLU A 84 14.74 -16.08 -31.79
N PHE A 85 14.82 -16.09 -30.45
CA PHE A 85 16.06 -15.93 -29.70
C PHE A 85 17.10 -16.98 -30.10
N ASN A 86 16.73 -18.26 -30.16
CA ASN A 86 17.59 -19.34 -30.64
C ASN A 86 18.02 -19.14 -32.10
N ASN A 87 17.10 -18.74 -32.98
CA ASN A 87 17.41 -18.51 -34.40
C ASN A 87 18.45 -17.41 -34.59
N ARG A 88 18.34 -16.33 -33.82
CA ARG A 88 19.28 -15.20 -33.86
C ARG A 88 20.67 -15.57 -33.35
N LEU A 89 20.74 -16.52 -32.41
CA LEU A 89 21.98 -17.02 -31.81
C LEU A 89 22.50 -18.32 -32.43
N ILE A 90 21.97 -18.76 -33.58
CA ILE A 90 22.33 -20.06 -34.18
C ILE A 90 23.84 -20.25 -34.43
N ASN A 91 24.58 -19.15 -34.62
CA ASN A 91 26.04 -19.18 -34.83
C ASN A 91 26.85 -19.10 -33.53
N HIS A 92 26.19 -18.95 -32.38
CA HIS A 92 26.81 -18.87 -31.07
C HIS A 92 26.62 -20.19 -30.31
N ASN A 93 27.53 -21.14 -30.51
CA ASN A 93 27.45 -22.48 -29.88
C ASN A 93 27.41 -22.45 -28.34
N LYS A 94 27.86 -21.35 -27.72
CA LYS A 94 27.85 -21.13 -26.27
C LYS A 94 26.46 -20.84 -25.69
N TYR A 95 25.47 -20.53 -26.52
CA TYR A 95 24.18 -19.99 -26.10
C TYR A 95 23.01 -20.88 -26.53
N SER A 96 21.98 -20.93 -25.70
CA SER A 96 20.71 -21.61 -25.98
C SER A 96 19.57 -20.85 -25.32
N ALA A 97 18.46 -20.68 -26.01
CA ALA A 97 17.18 -20.37 -25.37
C ALA A 97 16.46 -21.66 -24.98
N SER A 98 15.89 -21.70 -23.77
CA SER A 98 14.94 -22.73 -23.37
C SER A 98 13.63 -22.52 -24.11
N ILE A 99 13.14 -23.55 -24.79
CA ILE A 99 11.86 -23.51 -25.49
C ILE A 99 10.87 -24.38 -24.68
N PRO A 100 9.91 -23.78 -23.97
CA PRO A 100 8.91 -24.54 -23.23
C PRO A 100 7.93 -25.28 -24.13
N GLU A 101 7.34 -26.33 -23.59
CA GLU A 101 6.14 -26.97 -24.12
C GLU A 101 4.89 -26.33 -23.50
N LEU A 102 3.89 -26.01 -24.31
CA LEU A 102 2.63 -25.41 -23.87
C LEU A 102 1.58 -26.49 -23.57
N PHE A 103 1.00 -26.45 -22.38
CA PHE A 103 -0.10 -27.32 -21.95
C PHE A 103 -1.31 -26.48 -21.52
N ILE A 104 -2.52 -26.99 -21.82
CA ILE A 104 -3.79 -26.39 -21.38
C ILE A 104 -4.52 -27.42 -20.54
N ILE A 105 -4.55 -27.22 -19.22
CA ILE A 105 -5.08 -28.19 -18.26
C ILE A 105 -5.97 -27.48 -17.25
N ASN A 106 -7.23 -27.89 -17.15
CA ASN A 106 -8.21 -27.34 -16.20
C ASN A 106 -8.29 -25.80 -16.25
N ASN A 107 -8.34 -25.22 -17.45
CA ASN A 107 -8.31 -23.78 -17.73
C ASN A 107 -7.01 -23.05 -17.36
N ASN A 108 -6.00 -23.74 -16.83
CA ASN A 108 -4.66 -23.17 -16.65
C ASN A 108 -3.86 -23.32 -17.94
N ILE A 109 -3.10 -22.26 -18.26
CA ILE A 109 -2.15 -22.24 -19.36
C ILE A 109 -0.76 -22.40 -18.76
N ILE A 110 -0.03 -23.43 -19.19
CA ILE A 110 1.18 -23.88 -18.51
C ILE A 110 2.32 -24.00 -19.51
N LEU A 111 3.44 -23.34 -19.25
CA LEU A 111 4.70 -23.55 -19.92
C LEU A 111 5.55 -24.54 -19.12
N CYS A 112 5.83 -25.70 -19.70
CA CYS A 112 6.64 -26.75 -19.10
C CYS A 112 8.05 -26.72 -19.68
N ASN A 113 9.06 -26.58 -18.81
CA ASN A 113 10.47 -26.64 -19.16
C ASN A 113 11.15 -27.78 -18.40
N LYS A 114 12.15 -28.41 -19.03
CA LYS A 114 13.11 -29.23 -18.29
C LYS A 114 13.90 -28.33 -17.34
N TYR A 115 14.26 -28.85 -16.18
CA TYR A 115 15.19 -28.17 -15.28
C TYR A 115 16.60 -28.19 -15.90
N LEU A 116 17.16 -27.00 -16.16
CA LEU A 116 18.44 -26.83 -16.86
C LEU A 116 19.62 -26.49 -15.93
N GLY A 117 19.40 -26.52 -14.62
CA GLY A 117 20.43 -26.28 -13.61
C GLY A 117 20.22 -24.98 -12.84
N VAL A 118 21.31 -24.51 -12.23
CA VAL A 118 21.35 -23.33 -11.35
C VAL A 118 21.57 -22.05 -12.15
N SER A 119 21.02 -20.95 -11.64
CA SER A 119 21.17 -19.64 -12.27
C SER A 119 22.57 -19.05 -12.09
N TYR A 120 22.95 -18.10 -12.94
CA TYR A 120 24.21 -17.37 -12.84
C TYR A 120 24.26 -16.58 -11.52
N HIS A 121 23.10 -16.15 -11.02
CA HIS A 121 22.96 -15.55 -9.70
C HIS A 121 23.43 -16.47 -8.56
N GLU A 122 23.19 -17.78 -8.66
CA GLU A 122 23.48 -18.76 -7.61
C GLU A 122 24.94 -19.23 -7.60
N ASN A 123 25.55 -19.41 -8.77
CA ASN A 123 26.90 -19.97 -8.90
C ASN A 123 27.96 -18.89 -9.24
N TYR A 124 27.69 -17.64 -8.92
CA TYR A 124 28.62 -16.56 -9.22
C TYR A 124 29.89 -16.65 -8.36
N LYS A 125 31.04 -16.73 -9.01
CA LYS A 125 32.35 -16.47 -8.40
C LYS A 125 32.76 -15.04 -8.75
N GLU A 126 33.16 -14.25 -7.75
CA GLU A 126 33.52 -12.81 -7.84
C GLU A 126 34.53 -12.46 -8.95
N THR A 127 35.18 -13.45 -9.56
CA THR A 127 36.28 -13.31 -10.51
C THR A 127 35.86 -13.11 -11.98
N ILE A 128 34.58 -13.12 -12.35
CA ILE A 128 34.14 -13.17 -13.76
C ILE A 128 33.31 -11.94 -14.17
N GLY A 129 33.88 -10.74 -14.02
CA GLY A 129 33.23 -9.49 -14.45
C GLY A 129 33.17 -9.27 -15.98
N ASN A 130 34.02 -9.94 -16.77
CA ASN A 130 34.08 -9.67 -18.23
C ASN A 130 33.04 -10.44 -19.06
N GLU A 131 32.43 -11.48 -18.50
CA GLU A 131 31.60 -12.40 -19.27
C GLU A 131 30.20 -11.84 -19.55
N PHE A 132 29.63 -11.05 -18.64
CA PHE A 132 28.33 -10.42 -18.87
C PHE A 132 28.39 -9.42 -20.02
N TYR A 133 29.46 -8.61 -20.12
CA TYR A 133 29.65 -7.68 -21.23
C TYR A 133 29.68 -8.44 -22.55
N GLN A 134 30.36 -9.59 -22.59
CA GLN A 134 30.43 -10.40 -23.79
C GLN A 134 29.06 -10.99 -24.17
N ILE A 135 28.31 -11.51 -23.20
CA ILE A 135 26.95 -12.00 -23.44
C ILE A 135 26.08 -10.85 -24.00
N LEU A 136 26.10 -9.68 -23.36
CA LEU A 136 25.32 -8.53 -23.81
C LEU A 136 25.72 -8.08 -25.23
N ILE A 137 27.02 -8.05 -25.55
CA ILE A 137 27.52 -7.75 -26.89
C ILE A 137 26.95 -8.72 -27.91
N ASP A 138 27.04 -10.02 -27.63
CA ASP A 138 26.61 -11.06 -28.57
C ASP A 138 25.09 -11.03 -28.80
N LEU A 139 24.31 -10.75 -27.76
CA LEU A 139 22.87 -10.51 -27.86
C LEU A 139 22.57 -9.29 -28.74
N LEU A 140 23.19 -8.14 -28.44
CA LEU A 140 22.97 -6.90 -29.20
C LEU A 140 23.41 -7.02 -30.66
N ALA A 141 24.56 -7.67 -30.93
CA ALA A 141 25.06 -7.94 -32.28
C ALA A 141 24.12 -8.88 -33.07
N SER A 142 23.37 -9.72 -32.37
CA SER A 142 22.36 -10.59 -32.94
C SER A 142 21.01 -9.88 -33.15
N GLY A 143 20.89 -8.62 -32.74
CA GLY A 143 19.66 -7.83 -32.80
C GLY A 143 18.66 -8.20 -31.72
N ILE A 144 19.13 -8.67 -30.57
CA ILE A 144 18.32 -9.03 -29.41
C ILE A 144 18.49 -7.94 -28.35
N ILE A 145 17.39 -7.28 -27.98
CA ILE A 145 17.31 -6.42 -26.81
C ILE A 145 16.41 -7.16 -25.81
N TRP A 146 16.99 -7.60 -24.69
CA TRP A 146 16.27 -8.38 -23.70
C TRP A 146 16.22 -7.61 -22.40
N GLU A 147 15.09 -7.01 -22.08
CA GLU A 147 14.91 -6.18 -20.88
C GLU A 147 15.06 -7.02 -19.60
N GLY A 148 14.59 -8.27 -19.65
CA GLY A 148 14.80 -9.30 -18.63
C GLY A 148 16.21 -9.87 -18.55
N PHE A 149 17.23 -9.22 -19.16
CA PHE A 149 18.64 -9.62 -19.04
C PHE A 149 19.13 -9.43 -17.60
N ALA A 150 18.88 -10.47 -16.80
CA ALA A 150 19.21 -10.56 -15.40
C ALA A 150 19.98 -11.85 -15.13
N PRO A 151 20.88 -11.87 -14.14
CA PRO A 151 21.64 -13.08 -13.82
C PRO A 151 20.78 -14.30 -13.45
N ARG A 152 19.60 -14.06 -12.85
CA ARG A 152 18.64 -15.12 -12.51
C ARG A 152 18.02 -15.82 -13.73
N ASN A 153 18.00 -15.14 -14.88
CA ASN A 153 17.43 -15.64 -16.13
C ASN A 153 18.47 -16.32 -17.04
N ILE A 154 19.70 -16.50 -16.55
CA ILE A 154 20.79 -17.16 -17.26
C ILE A 154 21.20 -18.37 -16.44
N LEU A 155 21.10 -19.58 -16.99
CA LEU A 155 21.48 -20.82 -16.32
C LEU A 155 22.80 -21.33 -16.90
N CYS A 156 23.69 -21.81 -16.03
CA CYS A 156 24.98 -22.40 -16.41
C CYS A 156 25.00 -23.86 -15.96
N GLY A 157 24.45 -24.75 -16.79
CA GLY A 157 24.19 -26.14 -16.41
C GLY A 157 25.45 -27.01 -16.27
N ASP A 158 26.40 -26.88 -17.20
CA ASP A 158 27.59 -27.75 -17.28
C ASP A 158 28.91 -26.97 -17.39
N GLY A 159 28.86 -25.63 -17.26
CA GLY A 159 30.02 -24.75 -17.43
C GLY A 159 30.44 -24.50 -18.88
N THR A 160 29.78 -25.12 -19.86
CA THR A 160 30.11 -25.00 -21.29
C THR A 160 29.09 -24.19 -22.09
N LYS A 161 27.83 -24.20 -21.65
CA LYS A 161 26.72 -23.51 -22.33
C LYS A 161 25.89 -22.67 -21.36
N TYR A 162 25.44 -21.49 -21.82
CA TYR A 162 24.41 -20.71 -21.15
C TYR A 162 23.04 -21.00 -21.73
N TYR A 163 22.09 -21.22 -20.83
CA TYR A 163 20.68 -21.33 -21.16
C TYR A 163 19.96 -20.07 -20.71
N PHE A 164 19.31 -19.39 -21.64
CA PHE A 164 18.44 -18.26 -21.37
C PHE A 164 17.03 -18.75 -21.13
N ILE A 165 16.35 -18.15 -20.17
CA ILE A 165 14.94 -18.40 -19.82
C ILE A 165 14.21 -17.07 -19.71
N ASP A 166 12.87 -17.10 -19.65
CA ASP A 166 12.03 -15.93 -19.39
C ASP A 166 12.12 -14.83 -20.47
N PHE A 167 11.33 -15.01 -21.54
CA PHE A 167 11.41 -14.23 -22.77
C PHE A 167 10.25 -13.24 -22.96
N GLU A 168 9.50 -12.93 -21.90
CA GLU A 168 8.34 -12.03 -21.95
C GLU A 168 8.73 -10.61 -22.42
N ASP A 169 9.87 -10.09 -21.96
CA ASP A 169 10.36 -8.76 -22.32
C ASP A 169 11.56 -8.80 -23.28
N THR A 170 11.42 -9.55 -24.38
CA THR A 170 12.44 -9.63 -25.44
C THR A 170 11.98 -8.94 -26.72
N PHE A 171 12.84 -8.08 -27.27
CA PHE A 171 12.62 -7.37 -28.51
C PHE A 171 13.65 -7.79 -29.57
N PHE A 172 13.16 -8.08 -30.78
CA PHE A 172 14.00 -8.43 -31.92
C PHE A 172 14.08 -7.27 -32.89
N VAL A 173 15.25 -6.65 -32.97
CA VAL A 173 15.53 -5.52 -33.86
C VAL A 173 16.39 -5.95 -35.04
N GLN A 174 16.51 -5.07 -36.04
CA GLN A 174 17.52 -5.26 -37.07
C GLN A 174 18.91 -5.15 -36.45
N LYS A 175 19.86 -5.98 -36.89
CA LYS A 175 21.24 -6.02 -36.36
C LYS A 175 22.01 -4.68 -36.47
N THR A 176 21.50 -3.78 -37.30
CA THR A 176 22.06 -2.43 -37.52
C THR A 176 21.55 -1.39 -36.53
N VAL A 177 20.46 -1.68 -35.81
CA VAL A 177 19.84 -0.75 -34.85
C VAL A 177 20.66 -0.77 -33.56
N ARG A 178 21.34 0.34 -33.29
CA ARG A 178 22.14 0.56 -32.07
C ARG A 178 21.42 1.48 -31.11
N GLN A 179 20.20 1.14 -30.73
CA GLN A 179 19.35 2.06 -29.99
C GLN A 179 18.64 1.32 -28.86
N ILE A 180 19.08 1.60 -27.63
CA ILE A 180 18.65 1.01 -26.38
C ILE A 180 18.11 2.17 -25.51
N PRO A 181 16.85 2.08 -25.06
CA PRO A 181 16.28 3.07 -24.16
C PRO A 181 17.00 3.10 -22.81
N ASN A 182 17.10 4.29 -22.20
CA ASN A 182 17.67 4.46 -20.86
C ASN A 182 16.93 3.64 -19.78
N ASP A 183 15.65 3.34 -19.98
CA ASP A 183 14.86 2.50 -19.05
C ASP A 183 15.39 1.06 -19.02
N ILE A 184 15.70 0.50 -20.18
CA ILE A 184 16.26 -0.86 -20.29
C ILE A 184 17.65 -0.92 -19.67
N VAL A 185 18.49 0.10 -19.91
CA VAL A 185 19.83 0.18 -19.30
C VAL A 185 19.75 0.28 -17.78
N PHE A 186 18.79 1.06 -17.27
CA PHE A 186 18.51 1.14 -15.84
C PHE A 186 18.09 -0.21 -15.24
N LYS A 187 17.20 -0.95 -15.91
CA LYS A 187 16.80 -2.30 -15.46
C LYS A 187 17.96 -3.29 -15.48
N TRP A 188 18.79 -3.28 -16.51
CA TRP A 188 20.02 -4.09 -16.53
C TRP A 188 20.96 -3.72 -15.40
N THR A 189 21.09 -2.43 -15.11
CA THR A 189 21.89 -1.94 -13.99
C THR A 189 21.36 -2.52 -12.68
N LEU A 190 20.07 -2.39 -12.37
CA LEU A 190 19.48 -2.97 -11.17
C LEU A 190 19.70 -4.49 -11.09
N ASN A 191 19.43 -5.21 -12.19
CA ASN A 191 19.55 -6.67 -12.23
C ASN A 191 20.99 -7.16 -11.99
N TRP A 192 21.99 -6.48 -12.53
CA TRP A 192 23.38 -6.92 -12.44
C TRP A 192 24.12 -6.36 -11.22
N ASN A 193 23.62 -5.29 -10.60
CA ASN A 193 24.13 -4.78 -9.31
C ASN A 193 24.07 -5.82 -8.19
N GLN A 194 23.12 -6.74 -8.26
CA GLN A 194 23.01 -7.89 -7.34
C GLN A 194 24.29 -8.75 -7.28
N ILE A 195 25.10 -8.68 -8.33
CA ILE A 195 26.28 -9.53 -8.52
C ILE A 195 27.56 -8.70 -8.54
N PHE A 196 27.55 -7.56 -9.23
CA PHE A 196 28.72 -6.70 -9.35
C PHE A 196 28.75 -5.68 -8.21
N LYS A 197 29.48 -6.04 -7.16
CA LYS A 197 29.60 -5.37 -5.85
C LYS A 197 30.17 -3.94 -5.88
N ASN A 198 30.49 -3.40 -7.06
CA ASN A 198 31.06 -2.06 -7.23
C ASN A 198 30.32 -1.26 -8.31
N SER A 199 29.93 -0.03 -7.96
CA SER A 199 29.31 0.95 -8.87
C SER A 199 30.15 1.24 -10.12
N THR A 200 31.46 0.98 -10.07
CA THR A 200 32.39 1.12 -11.20
C THR A 200 31.96 0.32 -12.43
N SER A 201 31.41 -0.88 -12.25
CA SER A 201 30.97 -1.75 -13.36
C SER A 201 29.72 -1.24 -14.09
N ILE A 202 28.91 -0.39 -13.45
CA ILE A 202 27.70 0.21 -14.01
C ILE A 202 28.06 1.44 -14.83
N ASP A 203 28.88 2.31 -14.27
CA ASP A 203 29.39 3.48 -14.98
C ASP A 203 30.20 3.02 -16.19
N GLU A 204 30.92 1.89 -16.07
CA GLU A 204 31.53 1.18 -17.18
C GLU A 204 30.50 0.65 -18.18
N LEU A 205 29.39 0.04 -17.78
CA LEU A 205 28.32 -0.40 -18.71
C LEU A 205 27.69 0.78 -19.45
N VAL A 206 27.34 1.85 -18.74
CA VAL A 206 26.77 3.06 -19.33
C VAL A 206 27.78 3.72 -20.26
N TYR A 207 29.04 3.84 -19.86
CA TYR A 207 30.13 4.33 -20.70
C TYR A 207 30.34 3.44 -21.92
N PHE A 208 30.38 2.13 -21.74
CA PHE A 208 30.54 1.11 -22.78
C PHE A 208 29.45 1.20 -23.85
N LEU A 209 28.20 1.39 -23.44
CA LEU A 209 27.06 1.55 -24.35
C LEU A 209 27.08 2.92 -25.04
N LYS A 210 27.48 3.99 -24.33
CA LYS A 210 27.67 5.34 -24.90
C LYS A 210 28.71 5.35 -26.00
N GLU A 211 29.90 4.81 -25.73
CA GLU A 211 31.02 4.74 -26.68
C GLU A 211 30.63 4.00 -27.97
N ARG A 212 29.75 2.99 -27.87
CA ARG A 212 29.27 2.23 -29.03
C ARG A 212 28.02 2.82 -29.69
N SER A 213 27.60 4.01 -29.28
CA SER A 213 26.42 4.73 -29.76
C SER A 213 25.13 3.93 -29.64
N TYR A 214 25.01 3.09 -28.59
CA TYR A 214 23.82 2.28 -28.35
C TYR A 214 22.68 3.05 -27.70
N LEU A 215 22.88 4.23 -27.11
CA LEU A 215 21.86 4.88 -26.29
C LEU A 215 20.88 5.74 -27.10
N THR A 216 19.60 5.70 -26.70
CA THR A 216 18.56 6.61 -27.19
C THR A 216 17.92 7.45 -26.11
N THR A 217 17.20 8.49 -26.55
CA THR A 217 16.41 9.36 -25.69
C THR A 217 15.36 8.58 -24.88
N ASN A 218 15.08 9.07 -23.67
CA ASN A 218 14.13 8.50 -22.71
C ASN A 218 12.82 8.05 -23.35
N SER A 219 12.27 6.90 -22.91
CA SER A 219 10.89 6.57 -23.26
C SER A 219 9.94 7.60 -22.62
N PHE A 220 8.88 7.93 -23.35
CA PHE A 220 7.87 8.90 -22.93
C PHE A 220 6.75 8.27 -22.09
N TYR A 221 6.87 6.99 -21.72
CA TYR A 221 5.84 6.28 -20.96
C TYR A 221 6.30 6.05 -19.53
N LEU A 222 5.40 6.27 -18.57
CA LEU A 222 5.59 5.94 -17.17
C LEU A 222 5.02 4.55 -16.88
N ASP A 223 5.77 3.70 -16.16
CA ASP A 223 5.25 2.46 -15.62
C ASP A 223 4.33 2.67 -14.39
N SER A 224 3.83 1.61 -13.76
CA SER A 224 2.94 1.73 -12.59
C SER A 224 3.62 2.36 -11.38
N PHE A 225 4.89 2.05 -11.14
CA PHE A 225 5.68 2.61 -10.04
C PHE A 225 5.93 4.10 -10.28
N GLU A 226 6.36 4.47 -11.49
CA GLU A 226 6.62 5.84 -11.90
C GLU A 226 5.35 6.70 -11.90
N LYS A 227 4.20 6.15 -12.30
CA LYS A 227 2.89 6.82 -12.18
C LYS A 227 2.51 7.06 -10.72
N ALA A 228 2.65 6.04 -9.87
CA ALA A 228 2.35 6.15 -8.45
C ALA A 228 3.28 7.16 -7.76
N TYR A 229 4.57 7.20 -8.12
CA TYR A 229 5.51 8.24 -7.68
C TYR A 229 5.09 9.63 -8.16
N GLY A 230 4.70 9.78 -9.43
CA GLY A 230 4.20 11.04 -9.98
C GLY A 230 2.98 11.58 -9.22
N ILE A 231 2.05 10.70 -8.84
CA ILE A 231 0.92 11.05 -7.97
C ILE A 231 1.39 11.39 -6.56
N LEU A 232 2.33 10.59 -6.01
CA LEU A 232 2.90 10.82 -4.68
C LEU A 232 3.52 12.20 -4.56
N TYR A 233 4.32 12.66 -5.53
CA TYR A 233 4.99 13.96 -5.48
C TYR A 233 4.29 15.06 -6.29
N ASN A 234 3.02 14.84 -6.69
CA ASN A 234 2.26 15.73 -7.58
C ASN A 234 3.06 16.25 -8.79
N ASN A 235 3.88 15.37 -9.37
CA ASN A 235 4.79 15.69 -10.46
C ASN A 235 4.27 15.09 -11.76
N ILE A 236 4.08 15.93 -12.77
CA ILE A 236 3.63 15.51 -14.12
C ILE A 236 4.79 15.46 -15.14
N ASN A 237 5.99 15.93 -14.76
CA ASN A 237 7.13 15.97 -15.66
C ASN A 237 7.76 14.57 -15.76
N ILE A 238 7.42 13.86 -16.84
CA ILE A 238 7.90 12.50 -17.13
C ILE A 238 9.43 12.37 -17.00
N LYS A 239 10.20 13.32 -17.55
CA LYS A 239 11.68 13.25 -17.47
C LYS A 239 12.18 13.39 -16.02
N SER A 240 11.53 14.26 -15.25
CA SER A 240 11.86 14.44 -13.83
C SER A 240 11.51 13.19 -13.03
N ILE A 241 10.30 12.65 -13.21
CA ILE A 241 9.82 11.44 -12.53
C ILE A 241 10.81 10.31 -12.76
N LYS A 242 11.10 9.99 -14.03
CA LYS A 242 12.03 8.92 -14.39
C LYS A 242 13.42 9.10 -13.80
N ARG A 243 13.94 10.32 -13.80
CA ARG A 243 15.25 10.59 -13.22
C ARG A 243 15.24 10.32 -11.71
N THR A 244 14.23 10.83 -11.01
CA THR A 244 14.16 10.76 -9.56
C THR A 244 13.81 9.35 -9.07
N THR A 245 12.87 8.65 -9.72
CA THR A 245 12.52 7.26 -9.34
C THR A 245 13.73 6.34 -9.48
N ARG A 246 14.51 6.46 -10.56
CA ARG A 246 15.73 5.70 -10.75
C ARG A 246 16.78 5.96 -9.67
N GLU A 247 16.99 7.22 -9.32
CA GLU A 247 17.91 7.59 -8.24
C GLU A 247 17.46 6.98 -6.90
N ILE A 248 16.17 7.12 -6.58
CA ILE A 248 15.59 6.60 -5.34
C ILE A 248 15.77 5.09 -5.27
N THR A 249 15.36 4.34 -6.30
CA THR A 249 15.48 2.87 -6.36
C THR A 249 16.94 2.41 -6.24
N LEU A 250 17.87 3.05 -6.96
CA LEU A 250 19.29 2.69 -6.89
C LEU A 250 19.87 2.89 -5.49
N ILE A 251 19.48 3.97 -4.81
CA ILE A 251 19.99 4.25 -3.46
C ILE A 251 19.29 3.36 -2.41
N SER A 252 17.98 3.12 -2.51
CA SER A 252 17.27 2.26 -1.55
C SER A 252 17.77 0.81 -1.62
N GLU A 253 17.99 0.27 -2.83
CA GLU A 253 18.31 -1.14 -3.06
C GLU A 253 19.80 -1.45 -3.12
N LYS A 254 20.69 -0.44 -3.12
CA LYS A 254 22.14 -0.67 -3.14
C LYS A 254 22.59 -1.61 -2.03
N ASP A 255 23.52 -2.52 -2.32
CA ASP A 255 24.06 -3.44 -1.31
C ASP A 255 24.61 -2.71 -0.08
N LEU A 256 24.49 -3.37 1.08
CA LEU A 256 25.13 -2.92 2.32
C LEU A 256 26.50 -3.58 2.50
N PRO A 257 27.39 -2.99 3.35
CA PRO A 257 28.71 -3.57 3.63
C PRO A 257 28.64 -5.06 4.00
N ASN A 258 29.64 -5.83 3.57
CA ASN A 258 29.73 -7.30 3.70
C ASN A 258 28.76 -8.11 2.82
N ASN A 259 28.39 -7.59 1.65
CA ASN A 259 27.58 -8.29 0.63
C ASN A 259 26.19 -8.69 1.13
N ASN A 260 25.52 -7.79 1.85
CA ASN A 260 24.15 -8.03 2.28
C ASN A 260 23.17 -7.55 1.19
N LYS A 261 22.56 -8.50 0.47
CA LYS A 261 21.57 -8.29 -0.60
C LYS A 261 20.16 -7.95 -0.09
N LEU A 262 19.99 -7.97 1.24
CA LEU A 262 18.71 -7.72 1.91
C LEU A 262 17.93 -6.49 1.41
N PRO A 263 18.53 -5.32 1.11
CA PRO A 263 17.75 -4.19 0.59
C PRO A 263 17.08 -4.48 -0.74
N PHE A 264 17.81 -5.11 -1.67
CA PHE A 264 17.34 -5.50 -2.98
C PHE A 264 16.26 -6.60 -2.88
N ASP A 265 16.54 -7.67 -2.14
CA ASP A 265 15.61 -8.80 -2.00
C ASP A 265 14.28 -8.34 -1.36
N LEU A 266 14.37 -7.47 -0.36
CA LEU A 266 13.19 -6.90 0.28
C LEU A 266 12.44 -5.98 -0.68
N GLY A 267 13.11 -5.09 -1.41
CA GLY A 267 12.48 -4.21 -2.41
C GLY A 267 11.65 -5.00 -3.44
N HIS A 268 12.23 -6.05 -4.01
CA HIS A 268 11.50 -6.94 -4.92
C HIS A 268 10.32 -7.66 -4.27
N THR A 269 10.52 -8.17 -3.05
CA THR A 269 9.44 -8.81 -2.28
C THR A 269 8.27 -7.84 -2.04
N ILE A 270 8.57 -6.58 -1.73
CA ILE A 270 7.58 -5.52 -1.54
C ILE A 270 6.81 -5.25 -2.84
N ASP A 271 7.50 -5.12 -3.98
CA ASP A 271 6.88 -4.89 -5.28
C ASP A 271 5.94 -6.03 -5.69
N GLU A 272 6.33 -7.27 -5.41
CA GLU A 272 5.50 -8.44 -5.69
C GLU A 272 4.24 -8.48 -4.81
N ILE A 273 4.41 -8.33 -3.49
CA ILE A 273 3.32 -8.33 -2.50
C ILE A 273 2.32 -7.21 -2.81
N PHE A 274 2.81 -5.99 -3.03
CA PHE A 274 2.00 -4.81 -3.30
C PHE A 274 1.79 -4.52 -4.79
N SER A 275 1.89 -5.52 -5.67
CA SER A 275 1.71 -5.32 -7.12
C SER A 275 0.32 -4.77 -7.54
N LYS A 276 -0.69 -4.83 -6.65
CA LYS A 276 -2.02 -4.20 -6.83
C LYS A 276 -2.19 -2.86 -6.08
N SER A 277 -1.19 -2.46 -5.32
CA SER A 277 -1.12 -1.26 -4.49
C SER A 277 0.24 -0.57 -4.68
N PRO A 278 0.57 -0.12 -5.90
CA PRO A 278 1.88 0.44 -6.23
C PRO A 278 2.26 1.65 -5.35
N GLU A 279 1.29 2.38 -4.82
CA GLU A 279 1.48 3.45 -3.84
C GLU A 279 2.20 2.99 -2.57
N LEU A 280 1.98 1.76 -2.10
CA LEU A 280 2.65 1.20 -0.92
C LEU A 280 4.08 0.75 -1.23
N SER A 281 4.30 0.21 -2.43
CA SER A 281 5.65 -0.11 -2.93
C SER A 281 6.48 1.18 -3.08
N VAL A 282 5.92 2.22 -3.72
CA VAL A 282 6.57 3.53 -3.83
C VAL A 282 6.85 4.11 -2.45
N PHE A 283 5.88 4.06 -1.52
CA PHE A 283 6.10 4.52 -0.15
C PHE A 283 7.28 3.81 0.52
N PHE A 284 7.35 2.48 0.45
CA PHE A 284 8.44 1.71 1.02
C PHE A 284 9.80 2.09 0.42
N THR A 285 9.87 2.21 -0.91
CA THR A 285 11.11 2.54 -1.63
C THR A 285 11.59 3.95 -1.30
N VAL A 286 10.68 4.92 -1.23
CA VAL A 286 10.98 6.30 -0.81
C VAL A 286 11.40 6.36 0.66
N ALA A 287 10.68 5.66 1.56
CA ALA A 287 11.03 5.60 2.97
C ALA A 287 12.44 5.01 3.18
N SER A 288 12.75 3.92 2.47
CA SER A 288 14.05 3.27 2.48
C SER A 288 15.16 4.19 1.98
N TYR A 289 14.91 4.94 0.90
CA TYR A 289 15.83 5.96 0.39
C TYR A 289 16.13 7.05 1.43
N ASN A 290 15.10 7.64 2.03
CA ASN A 290 15.25 8.71 3.02
C ASN A 290 15.93 8.21 4.31
N LEU A 291 15.57 7.01 4.77
CA LEU A 291 16.24 6.33 5.88
C LEU A 291 17.73 6.14 5.60
N ARG A 292 18.08 5.63 4.42
CA ARG A 292 19.48 5.39 4.08
C ARG A 292 20.30 6.68 3.99
N LYS A 293 19.69 7.78 3.52
CA LYS A 293 20.35 9.09 3.49
C LYS A 293 20.63 9.66 4.89
N ARG A 294 19.72 9.42 5.85
CA ARG A 294 19.79 10.00 7.20
C ARG A 294 20.50 9.11 8.23
N LEU A 295 20.60 7.81 7.98
CA LEU A 295 21.13 6.82 8.92
C LEU A 295 22.48 6.25 8.47
N SER A 296 23.20 5.62 9.39
CA SER A 296 24.34 4.77 9.04
C SER A 296 23.87 3.49 8.34
N ASP A 297 24.71 2.90 7.48
CA ASP A 297 24.42 1.61 6.82
C ASP A 297 24.08 0.50 7.84
N GLU A 298 24.69 0.51 9.03
CA GLU A 298 24.41 -0.46 10.09
C GLU A 298 23.01 -0.25 10.70
N THR A 299 22.60 1.00 10.91
CA THR A 299 21.25 1.29 11.42
C THR A 299 20.18 1.00 10.38
N TYR A 300 20.44 1.33 9.11
CA TYR A 300 19.54 1.00 8.00
C TYR A 300 19.43 -0.53 7.81
N LYS A 301 20.53 -1.26 7.96
CA LYS A 301 20.52 -2.73 7.96
C LYS A 301 19.58 -3.29 9.02
N LYS A 302 19.64 -2.78 10.25
CA LYS A 302 18.76 -3.21 11.35
C LYS A 302 17.30 -2.95 11.04
N TYR A 303 16.97 -1.84 10.39
CA TYR A 303 15.60 -1.56 9.92
C TYR A 303 15.09 -2.66 8.97
N LEU A 304 15.90 -3.02 7.97
CA LEU A 304 15.53 -4.08 7.01
C LEU A 304 15.43 -5.46 7.71
N GLU A 305 16.38 -5.78 8.59
CA GLU A 305 16.39 -7.03 9.37
C GLU A 305 15.17 -7.11 10.30
N ASN A 306 14.76 -5.99 10.92
CA ASN A 306 13.56 -5.91 11.76
C ASN A 306 12.28 -6.07 10.93
N THR A 307 12.23 -5.50 9.73
CA THR A 307 11.08 -5.66 8.82
C THR A 307 10.90 -7.12 8.45
N VAL A 308 11.97 -7.77 8.02
CA VAL A 308 11.96 -9.19 7.65
C VAL A 308 11.67 -10.09 8.85
N SER A 309 12.29 -9.84 10.00
CA SER A 309 12.09 -10.64 11.21
C SER A 309 10.66 -10.52 11.75
N SER A 310 10.06 -9.32 11.70
CA SER A 310 8.67 -9.12 12.12
C SER A 310 7.71 -9.88 11.21
N PHE A 311 7.90 -9.77 9.90
CA PHE A 311 7.10 -10.49 8.92
C PHE A 311 7.19 -12.01 9.14
N ALA A 312 8.40 -12.51 9.38
CA ALA A 312 8.66 -13.91 9.70
C ALA A 312 7.89 -14.41 10.92
N ILE A 313 7.92 -13.62 12.00
CA ILE A 313 7.25 -13.95 13.24
C ILE A 313 5.74 -13.99 13.03
N PHE A 314 5.16 -13.02 12.33
CA PHE A 314 3.72 -13.03 12.03
C PHE A 314 3.30 -14.24 11.20
N ILE A 315 4.09 -14.63 10.19
CA ILE A 315 3.81 -15.84 9.41
C ILE A 315 3.87 -17.09 10.29
N ARG A 316 4.90 -17.21 11.16
CA ARG A 316 5.12 -18.39 12.02
C ARG A 316 4.02 -18.57 13.06
N GLU A 317 3.73 -17.52 13.83
CA GLU A 317 2.89 -17.60 15.02
C GLU A 317 1.40 -17.76 14.70
N ASN A 318 0.98 -17.39 13.49
CA ASN A 318 -0.40 -17.59 13.08
C ASN A 318 -0.65 -18.98 12.45
N GLU A 319 0.32 -19.90 12.45
CA GLU A 319 0.28 -21.18 11.69
C GLU A 319 -0.04 -20.99 10.20
N LEU A 320 0.13 -19.74 9.70
CA LEU A 320 -0.26 -19.32 8.37
C LEU A 320 0.84 -19.52 7.34
N PHE A 321 2.00 -20.07 7.71
CA PHE A 321 3.05 -20.43 6.76
C PHE A 321 2.52 -21.26 5.58
N LEU A 322 1.57 -22.17 5.86
CA LEU A 322 0.91 -23.04 4.86
C LEU A 322 -0.15 -22.32 3.99
N LYS A 323 -0.68 -21.18 4.46
CA LYS A 323 -1.70 -20.38 3.77
C LYS A 323 -1.15 -19.09 3.17
N ALA A 324 0.00 -18.55 3.60
CA ALA A 324 0.51 -17.25 3.15
C ALA A 324 0.99 -17.25 1.69
N SER A 325 1.36 -18.42 1.16
CA SER A 325 1.57 -18.63 -0.28
C SER A 325 0.26 -18.74 -1.08
N ILE A 326 -0.89 -18.71 -0.40
CA ILE A 326 -2.24 -18.90 -0.97
C ILE A 326 -3.15 -17.68 -0.67
N ASP A 327 -2.96 -17.00 0.46
CA ASP A 327 -3.72 -15.85 0.93
C ASP A 327 -2.86 -14.58 0.84
N ARG A 328 -2.91 -13.99 -0.35
CA ARG A 328 -2.20 -12.76 -0.70
C ARG A 328 -2.60 -11.59 0.20
N ASP A 329 -3.87 -11.49 0.60
CA ASP A 329 -4.36 -10.37 1.41
C ASP A 329 -3.75 -10.38 2.81
N LEU A 330 -3.56 -11.57 3.37
CA LEU A 330 -2.89 -11.76 4.65
C LEU A 330 -1.40 -11.42 4.59
N SER A 331 -0.70 -11.82 3.51
CA SER A 331 0.71 -11.49 3.30
C SER A 331 0.91 -9.98 3.16
N ILE A 332 0.03 -9.31 2.42
CA ILE A 332 -0.05 -7.84 2.32
C ILE A 332 -0.22 -7.23 3.72
N TYR A 333 -1.18 -7.73 4.51
CA TYR A 333 -1.47 -7.24 5.85
C TYR A 333 -0.26 -7.34 6.81
N TRP A 334 0.39 -8.50 6.89
CA TRP A 334 1.52 -8.68 7.81
C TRP A 334 2.79 -7.98 7.34
N MET A 335 3.05 -7.92 6.04
CA MET A 335 4.19 -7.17 5.51
C MET A 335 4.04 -5.68 5.83
N LEU A 336 2.84 -5.14 5.62
CA LEU A 336 2.56 -3.73 5.92
C LEU A 336 2.76 -3.40 7.41
N ILE A 337 2.24 -4.24 8.31
CA ILE A 337 2.45 -4.08 9.76
C ILE A 337 3.94 -4.11 10.11
N SER A 338 4.70 -5.02 9.49
CA SER A 338 6.14 -5.17 9.72
C SER A 338 6.92 -3.93 9.31
N ILE A 339 6.56 -3.31 8.17
CA ILE A 339 7.12 -2.04 7.73
C ILE A 339 6.80 -0.93 8.73
N ILE A 340 5.54 -0.78 9.13
CA ILE A 340 5.09 0.28 10.05
C ILE A 340 5.80 0.18 11.41
N ILE A 341 5.86 -1.03 11.99
CA ILE A 341 6.55 -1.25 13.27
C ILE A 341 8.04 -0.91 13.15
N SER A 342 8.68 -1.35 12.07
CA SER A 342 10.12 -1.12 11.87
C SER A 342 10.44 0.36 11.67
N LEU A 343 9.56 1.10 10.98
CA LEU A 343 9.68 2.56 10.84
C LEU A 343 9.50 3.28 12.19
N GLY A 344 8.49 2.90 12.98
CA GLY A 344 8.24 3.48 14.30
C GLY A 344 9.42 3.29 15.27
N LYS A 345 10.00 2.08 15.33
CA LYS A 345 11.16 1.82 16.20
C LYS A 345 12.38 2.66 15.85
N ILE A 346 12.60 2.93 14.57
CA ILE A 346 13.69 3.80 14.13
C ILE A 346 13.45 5.24 14.61
N GLN A 347 12.21 5.74 14.62
CA GLN A 347 11.88 7.07 15.14
C GLN A 347 12.11 7.16 16.66
N GLU A 348 11.87 6.07 17.39
CA GLU A 348 12.10 5.98 18.84
C GLU A 348 13.60 5.82 19.20
N ASN A 349 14.51 5.79 18.21
CA ASN A 349 15.92 5.46 18.35
C ASN A 349 16.16 4.08 19.02
N GLU A 350 15.18 3.18 18.93
CA GLU A 350 15.33 1.81 19.42
C GLU A 350 16.17 0.99 18.43
N HIS A 351 17.48 0.94 18.67
CA HIS A 351 18.41 0.13 17.86
C HIS A 351 18.39 -1.38 18.23
N THR A 352 17.28 -1.87 18.78
CA THR A 352 17.14 -3.26 19.22
C THR A 352 17.20 -4.21 18.03
N LEU A 353 18.07 -5.23 18.16
CA LEU A 353 18.52 -6.13 17.10
C LEU A 353 17.56 -7.30 16.82
N THR A 354 16.47 -7.42 17.58
CA THR A 354 15.46 -8.47 17.43
C THR A 354 14.21 -8.03 18.18
N ILE A 355 13.07 -7.99 17.48
CA ILE A 355 11.75 -7.80 18.11
C ILE A 355 11.18 -9.20 18.39
N SER A 356 10.80 -9.47 19.63
CA SER A 356 10.08 -10.69 20.00
C SER A 356 8.61 -10.59 19.60
N PHE A 357 7.92 -11.73 19.49
CA PHE A 357 6.48 -11.72 19.17
C PHE A 357 5.65 -10.98 20.21
N GLU A 358 6.00 -11.10 21.49
CA GLU A 358 5.31 -10.39 22.57
C GLU A 358 5.55 -8.87 22.46
N GLU A 359 6.76 -8.43 22.14
CA GLU A 359 7.02 -7.01 21.86
C GLU A 359 6.22 -6.52 20.65
N LEU A 360 6.08 -7.32 19.58
CA LEU A 360 5.25 -6.97 18.43
C LEU A 360 3.79 -6.75 18.83
N LYS A 361 3.17 -7.68 19.58
CA LYS A 361 1.77 -7.56 20.04
C LYS A 361 1.49 -6.29 20.83
N HIS A 362 2.50 -5.79 21.53
CA HIS A 362 2.40 -4.59 22.36
C HIS A 362 2.78 -3.29 21.64
N THR A 363 3.15 -3.35 20.36
CA THR A 363 3.34 -2.13 19.56
C THR A 363 2.06 -1.33 19.50
N ARG A 364 2.17 0.00 19.62
CA ARG A 364 1.01 0.90 19.73
C ARG A 364 0.03 0.71 18.57
N VAL A 365 0.55 0.59 17.34
CA VAL A 365 -0.24 0.38 16.12
C VAL A 365 -1.06 -0.91 16.21
N LEU A 366 -0.46 -2.04 16.60
CA LEU A 366 -1.18 -3.30 16.73
C LEU A 366 -2.21 -3.26 17.84
N VAL A 367 -1.89 -2.65 18.98
CA VAL A 367 -2.84 -2.45 20.07
C VAL A 367 -4.06 -1.66 19.60
N LEU A 368 -3.87 -0.60 18.80
CA LEU A 368 -4.98 0.19 18.24
C LEU A 368 -5.84 -0.62 17.27
N ILE A 369 -5.21 -1.38 16.36
CA ILE A 369 -5.90 -2.24 15.39
C ILE A 369 -6.73 -3.32 16.11
N GLU A 370 -6.14 -4.04 17.05
CA GLU A 370 -6.84 -5.11 17.78
C GLU A 370 -7.91 -4.55 18.71
N SER A 371 -7.66 -3.39 19.33
CA SER A 371 -8.67 -2.69 20.12
C SER A 371 -9.88 -2.29 19.26
N TYR A 372 -9.64 -1.74 18.06
CA TYR A 372 -10.71 -1.45 17.11
C TYR A 372 -11.47 -2.72 16.70
N LYS A 373 -10.77 -3.79 16.28
CA LYS A 373 -11.40 -5.06 15.87
C LYS A 373 -12.28 -5.66 16.97
N SER A 374 -11.86 -5.56 18.24
CA SER A 374 -12.63 -6.04 19.40
C SER A 374 -13.95 -5.29 19.63
N LEU A 375 -14.14 -4.14 18.97
CA LEU A 375 -15.31 -3.29 19.07
C LEU A 375 -16.20 -3.32 17.81
N ILE A 376 -15.78 -3.96 16.71
CA ILE A 376 -16.58 -3.99 15.46
C ILE A 376 -17.96 -4.59 15.73
N ASN A 377 -18.06 -5.67 16.51
CA ASN A 377 -19.35 -6.31 16.77
C ASN A 377 -20.13 -5.74 17.98
N LYS A 378 -19.72 -4.58 18.51
CA LYS A 378 -20.34 -3.99 19.71
C LYS A 378 -21.09 -2.72 19.35
N THR A 379 -22.38 -2.65 19.65
CA THR A 379 -23.21 -1.49 19.32
C THR A 379 -23.21 -0.43 20.42
N GLY A 380 -23.78 0.74 20.11
CA GLY A 380 -24.12 1.79 21.08
C GLY A 380 -23.03 2.85 21.29
N LEU A 381 -23.45 4.00 21.82
CA LEU A 381 -22.68 5.25 21.84
C LEU A 381 -21.29 5.11 22.50
N SER A 382 -21.16 4.32 23.57
CA SER A 382 -19.87 4.13 24.27
C SER A 382 -18.84 3.38 23.42
N ASN A 383 -19.24 2.32 22.73
CA ASN A 383 -18.35 1.52 21.88
C ASN A 383 -17.98 2.28 20.60
N ALA A 384 -18.99 2.95 20.04
CA ALA A 384 -18.90 3.88 18.94
C ALA A 384 -17.82 4.96 19.15
N VAL A 385 -17.78 5.57 20.33
CA VAL A 385 -16.75 6.58 20.68
C VAL A 385 -15.37 5.95 20.79
N LYS A 386 -15.25 4.78 21.43
CA LYS A 386 -13.96 4.09 21.54
C LYS A 386 -13.39 3.71 20.17
N ARG A 387 -14.22 3.25 19.23
CA ARG A 387 -13.80 2.98 17.85
C ARG A 387 -13.24 4.22 17.18
N ALA A 388 -13.95 5.34 17.26
CA ALA A 388 -13.50 6.60 16.67
C ALA A 388 -12.14 7.04 17.24
N LEU A 389 -11.96 6.97 18.57
CA LEU A 389 -10.70 7.32 19.23
C LEU A 389 -9.53 6.44 18.75
N TYR A 390 -9.74 5.11 18.65
CA TYR A 390 -8.67 4.22 18.21
C TYR A 390 -8.25 4.45 16.75
N VAL A 391 -9.22 4.72 15.87
CA VAL A 391 -8.89 4.97 14.47
C VAL A 391 -8.28 6.35 14.26
N GLU A 392 -8.80 7.39 14.92
CA GLU A 392 -8.16 8.71 14.89
C GLU A 392 -6.69 8.62 15.31
N GLU A 393 -6.43 7.94 16.43
CA GLU A 393 -5.06 7.80 16.91
C GLU A 393 -4.21 6.98 15.94
N LEU A 394 -4.77 5.91 15.35
CA LEU A 394 -4.07 5.13 14.34
C LEU A 394 -3.71 6.01 13.13
N ILE A 395 -4.66 6.79 12.60
CA ILE A 395 -4.44 7.63 11.43
C ILE A 395 -3.43 8.73 11.73
N ASN A 396 -3.46 9.32 12.93
CA ASN A 396 -2.42 10.26 13.34
C ASN A 396 -1.03 9.62 13.30
N ASN A 397 -0.90 8.43 13.90
CA ASN A 397 0.38 7.72 13.95
C ASN A 397 0.85 7.33 12.54
N LEU A 398 -0.06 6.87 11.68
CA LEU A 398 0.24 6.56 10.28
C LEU A 398 0.64 7.80 9.50
N PHE A 399 -0.07 8.92 9.67
CA PHE A 399 0.27 10.17 9.01
C PHE A 399 1.65 10.68 9.40
N LEU A 400 1.97 10.73 10.69
CA LEU A 400 3.28 11.15 11.18
C LEU A 400 4.38 10.26 10.61
N LEU A 401 4.14 8.94 10.61
CA LEU A 401 5.08 7.94 10.10
C LEU A 401 5.28 8.06 8.59
N VAL A 402 4.22 8.20 7.79
CA VAL A 402 4.34 8.34 6.34
C VAL A 402 4.99 9.68 6.00
N ARG A 403 4.54 10.79 6.62
CA ARG A 403 5.11 12.13 6.43
C ARG A 403 6.61 12.15 6.71
N GLU A 404 7.05 11.68 7.88
CA GLU A 404 8.47 11.77 8.29
C GLU A 404 9.41 10.89 7.48
N ASN A 405 8.90 9.88 6.79
CA ASN A 405 9.71 8.96 6.00
C ASN A 405 9.58 9.19 4.50
N ALA A 406 8.49 9.78 4.00
CA ALA A 406 8.34 10.12 2.58
C ALA A 406 8.62 11.60 2.28
N PHE A 407 8.26 12.50 3.19
CA PHE A 407 8.34 13.96 3.04
C PHE A 407 8.96 14.63 4.29
N PRO A 408 10.22 14.30 4.64
CA PRO A 408 10.84 14.80 5.88
C PRO A 408 11.03 16.32 5.93
N GLU A 409 11.01 17.00 4.78
CA GLU A 409 11.24 18.45 4.65
C GLU A 409 9.93 19.25 4.59
N GLU A 410 8.78 18.60 4.40
CA GLU A 410 7.50 19.28 4.21
C GLU A 410 6.69 19.32 5.50
N ASN A 411 6.12 20.51 5.78
CA ASN A 411 5.25 20.70 6.93
C ASN A 411 3.78 20.45 6.55
N PHE A 412 3.44 19.17 6.44
CA PHE A 412 2.04 18.77 6.28
C PHE A 412 1.28 18.84 7.60
N ASP A 413 0.03 19.26 7.49
CA ASP A 413 -1.00 19.20 8.51
C ASP A 413 -2.02 18.11 8.14
N LEU A 414 -2.32 17.23 9.09
CA LEU A 414 -3.45 16.30 8.98
C LEU A 414 -4.71 16.97 9.52
N ILE A 415 -5.67 17.15 8.61
CA ILE A 415 -7.01 17.63 8.89
C ILE A 415 -7.93 16.42 8.90
N ILE A 416 -8.50 16.13 10.05
CA ILE A 416 -9.58 15.16 10.17
C ILE A 416 -10.88 15.83 9.74
N ARG A 417 -11.59 15.18 8.81
CA ARG A 417 -12.91 15.59 8.35
C ARG A 417 -13.99 14.70 8.97
N GLY A 418 -15.23 15.13 8.83
CA GLY A 418 -16.42 14.60 9.48
C GLY A 418 -16.83 13.15 9.14
N SER A 419 -15.94 12.17 9.16
CA SER A 419 -16.25 10.76 9.47
C SER A 419 -15.15 10.08 10.32
N LEU A 420 -14.04 10.78 10.58
CA LEU A 420 -13.06 10.37 11.59
C LEU A 420 -13.26 11.02 12.95
N ALA A 421 -13.77 12.25 12.98
CA ALA A 421 -13.97 12.94 14.25
C ALA A 421 -15.05 12.27 15.12
N ASN A 422 -16.08 11.66 14.51
CA ASN A 422 -17.11 10.81 15.15
C ASN A 422 -17.86 9.91 14.11
N GLY A 423 -17.27 9.59 12.95
CA GLY A 423 -17.97 8.79 11.93
C GLY A 423 -17.87 7.29 12.17
N LEU A 424 -16.88 6.76 12.89
CA LEU A 424 -16.89 5.34 13.31
C LEU A 424 -17.84 5.04 14.47
N LEU A 425 -18.80 5.94 14.72
CA LEU A 425 -19.90 5.63 15.61
C LEU A 425 -20.70 4.41 15.12
N THR A 426 -20.59 4.04 13.85
CA THR A 426 -21.15 2.80 13.32
C THR A 426 -20.09 1.97 12.60
N THR A 427 -20.37 0.67 12.48
CA THR A 427 -19.59 -0.29 11.70
C THR A 427 -19.67 -0.07 10.20
N GLN A 428 -20.62 0.75 9.74
CA GLN A 428 -20.93 0.97 8.33
C GLN A 428 -20.34 2.27 7.77
N SER A 429 -19.62 3.02 8.59
CA SER A 429 -19.09 4.34 8.22
C SER A 429 -17.75 4.27 7.49
N ASP A 430 -17.51 5.29 6.67
CA ASP A 430 -16.24 5.61 6.03
C ASP A 430 -15.32 6.45 6.94
N ILE A 431 -14.10 6.69 6.47
CA ILE A 431 -13.04 7.47 7.09
C ILE A 431 -12.64 8.61 6.15
N ASP A 432 -12.80 9.85 6.60
CA ASP A 432 -12.57 11.06 5.81
C ASP A 432 -11.49 11.92 6.46
N PHE A 433 -10.42 12.16 5.72
CA PHE A 433 -9.35 13.07 6.12
C PHE A 433 -8.80 13.84 4.93
N GLU A 434 -8.00 14.83 5.24
CA GLU A 434 -7.23 15.64 4.31
C GLU A 434 -5.83 15.85 4.85
N VAL A 435 -4.84 15.81 3.97
CA VAL A 435 -3.47 16.16 4.31
C VAL A 435 -3.08 17.39 3.53
N SER A 436 -2.98 18.53 4.20
CA SER A 436 -2.77 19.84 3.57
C SER A 436 -1.44 20.46 3.98
N SER A 437 -0.89 21.34 3.17
CA SER A 437 0.23 22.23 3.54
C SER A 437 0.07 23.57 2.80
N GLU A 438 0.99 24.52 2.98
CA GLU A 438 0.98 25.78 2.21
C GLU A 438 1.08 25.53 0.68
N GLU A 439 1.85 24.51 0.27
CA GLU A 439 1.99 24.14 -1.15
C GLU A 439 0.80 23.29 -1.65
N PHE A 440 0.10 22.63 -0.73
CA PHE A 440 -1.05 21.77 -1.01
C PHE A 440 -2.27 22.21 -0.19
N PRO A 441 -2.81 23.41 -0.43
CA PRO A 441 -3.90 23.97 0.38
C PRO A 441 -5.22 23.21 0.20
N THR A 442 -5.35 22.41 -0.84
CA THR A 442 -6.55 21.62 -1.17
C THR A 442 -6.37 20.12 -0.93
N GLY A 443 -5.40 19.74 -0.11
CA GLY A 443 -5.04 18.35 0.14
C GLY A 443 -3.95 17.82 -0.80
N HIS A 444 -3.25 16.79 -0.34
CA HIS A 444 -2.13 16.16 -1.00
C HIS A 444 -2.51 14.71 -1.38
N PRO A 445 -3.00 14.47 -2.61
CA PRO A 445 -3.65 13.22 -3.00
C PRO A 445 -2.77 11.98 -2.86
N GLY A 446 -1.47 12.13 -3.14
CA GLY A 446 -0.53 11.01 -3.08
C GLY A 446 -0.33 10.46 -1.66
N LEU A 447 -0.04 11.36 -0.72
CA LEU A 447 0.07 11.07 0.71
C LEU A 447 -1.23 10.52 1.29
N GLU A 448 -2.37 11.11 0.92
CA GLU A 448 -3.70 10.61 1.30
C GLU A 448 -3.94 9.19 0.76
N TRP A 449 -3.56 8.91 -0.48
CA TRP A 449 -3.73 7.60 -1.11
C TRP A 449 -2.92 6.51 -0.41
N VAL A 450 -1.69 6.81 0.02
CA VAL A 450 -0.88 5.88 0.83
C VAL A 450 -1.59 5.58 2.16
N ILE A 451 -2.01 6.61 2.90
CA ILE A 451 -2.67 6.45 4.20
C ILE A 451 -3.99 5.68 4.07
N GLN A 452 -4.80 5.99 3.05
CA GLN A 452 -6.05 5.27 2.73
C GLN A 452 -5.78 3.79 2.49
N SER A 453 -4.79 3.48 1.65
CA SER A 453 -4.45 2.09 1.29
C SER A 453 -4.03 1.30 2.54
N ILE A 454 -3.27 1.93 3.44
CA ILE A 454 -2.91 1.34 4.73
C ILE A 454 -4.15 1.06 5.58
N ILE A 455 -5.05 2.03 5.74
CA ILE A 455 -6.27 1.89 6.55
C ILE A 455 -7.18 0.79 5.98
N ILE A 456 -7.40 0.78 4.66
CA ILE A 456 -8.24 -0.21 3.98
C ILE A 456 -7.68 -1.62 4.20
N ILE A 457 -6.35 -1.80 4.12
CA ILE A 457 -5.72 -3.10 4.37
C ILE A 457 -5.86 -3.50 5.84
N LEU A 458 -5.55 -2.60 6.77
CA LEU A 458 -5.44 -2.91 8.20
C LEU A 458 -6.80 -3.04 8.90
N LEU A 459 -7.75 -2.19 8.56
CA LEU A 459 -9.04 -2.11 9.23
C LEU A 459 -10.22 -2.59 8.38
N LYS A 460 -10.05 -2.72 7.05
CA LYS A 460 -11.12 -3.07 6.10
C LYS A 460 -12.28 -2.07 6.11
N ILE A 461 -11.97 -0.80 6.39
CA ILE A 461 -12.93 0.31 6.40
C ILE A 461 -12.75 1.13 5.12
N PRO A 462 -13.84 1.50 4.42
CA PRO A 462 -13.77 2.46 3.32
C PRO A 462 -13.16 3.79 3.77
N CYS A 463 -12.32 4.39 2.95
CA CYS A 463 -11.61 5.61 3.31
C CYS A 463 -11.57 6.57 2.11
N GLU A 464 -11.92 7.84 2.32
CA GLU A 464 -11.94 8.89 1.30
C GLU A 464 -10.99 10.04 1.68
N GLY A 465 -10.37 10.65 0.67
CA GLY A 465 -9.46 11.79 0.82
C GLY A 465 -10.07 13.13 0.38
N SER A 466 -9.21 14.14 0.25
CA SER A 466 -9.57 15.52 -0.09
C SER A 466 -10.36 15.69 -1.40
N TYR A 467 -10.19 14.77 -2.37
CA TYR A 467 -10.81 14.84 -3.70
C TYR A 467 -12.34 14.65 -3.74
N ALA A 468 -12.95 14.07 -2.70
CA ALA A 468 -14.36 13.63 -2.74
C ALA A 468 -15.38 14.67 -2.22
N ARG A 469 -14.95 15.80 -1.63
CA ARG A 469 -15.80 16.60 -0.73
C ARG A 469 -15.62 18.12 -0.88
N PRO A 470 -16.61 18.94 -0.44
CA PRO A 470 -16.64 20.37 -0.74
C PRO A 470 -15.41 21.10 -0.21
N LYS A 471 -14.93 22.07 -0.98
CA LYS A 471 -13.65 22.77 -0.85
C LYS A 471 -13.86 24.12 -0.15
N GLU A 472 -12.80 24.70 0.40
CA GLU A 472 -12.79 26.02 1.04
C GLU A 472 -13.61 27.10 0.30
N ILE A 473 -13.54 27.14 -1.04
CA ILE A 473 -14.30 28.09 -1.87
C ILE A 473 -15.83 27.96 -1.72
N ASP A 474 -16.31 26.80 -1.27
CA ASP A 474 -17.72 26.52 -1.01
C ASP A 474 -18.23 27.23 0.27
N ILE A 475 -17.33 27.65 1.18
CA ILE A 475 -17.65 28.51 2.33
C ILE A 475 -17.94 29.94 1.84
N ILE A 476 -17.08 30.45 0.96
CA ILE A 476 -17.10 31.85 0.49
C ILE A 476 -18.25 32.08 -0.51
N GLY A 477 -18.67 31.03 -1.23
CA GLY A 477 -19.76 31.11 -2.21
C GLY A 477 -21.17 31.35 -1.65
N LEU A 478 -21.40 31.19 -0.34
CA LEU A 478 -22.68 31.37 0.38
C LEU A 478 -23.92 30.62 -0.19
N ASN A 479 -23.75 29.86 -1.27
CA ASN A 479 -24.79 29.19 -2.04
C ASN A 479 -24.71 27.68 -1.84
N GLY A 480 -25.20 27.22 -0.69
CA GLY A 480 -25.55 25.83 -0.46
C GLY A 480 -24.36 24.87 -0.40
N THR A 481 -23.79 24.71 0.79
CA THR A 481 -22.92 23.57 1.05
C THR A 481 -23.74 22.27 1.00
N ARG A 482 -23.14 21.22 0.42
CA ARG A 482 -23.76 19.88 0.33
C ARG A 482 -24.12 19.35 1.72
N ASP A 483 -23.19 19.53 2.68
CA ASP A 483 -23.25 19.00 4.04
C ASP A 483 -22.63 19.96 5.06
N LEU A 484 -23.44 20.80 5.71
CA LEU A 484 -22.97 21.82 6.66
C LEU A 484 -22.30 21.23 7.91
N HIS A 485 -22.65 19.99 8.27
CA HIS A 485 -22.07 19.29 9.42
C HIS A 485 -20.62 18.87 9.19
N GLU A 486 -20.22 18.54 7.96
CA GLU A 486 -18.82 18.20 7.61
C GLU A 486 -17.86 19.37 7.91
N TRP A 487 -18.33 20.61 7.73
CA TRP A 487 -17.58 21.83 8.04
C TRP A 487 -17.40 22.11 9.53
N LEU A 488 -18.41 21.76 10.33
CA LEU A 488 -18.43 22.05 11.76
C LEU A 488 -17.48 21.17 12.58
N GLU A 489 -16.92 20.15 11.93
CA GLU A 489 -16.13 19.08 12.53
C GLU A 489 -14.70 18.98 11.99
N LEU A 490 -14.32 19.91 11.11
CA LEU A 490 -12.94 20.05 10.66
C LEU A 490 -12.04 20.34 11.86
N ARG A 491 -10.99 19.52 12.02
CA ARG A 491 -9.99 19.75 13.06
C ARG A 491 -8.62 19.22 12.70
N ARG A 492 -7.60 19.82 13.30
CA ARG A 492 -6.27 19.25 13.34
C ARG A 492 -6.18 18.25 14.49
N ILE A 493 -5.42 17.19 14.30
CA ILE A 493 -5.17 16.25 15.39
C ILE A 493 -4.43 16.95 16.53
N ASN A 494 -4.79 16.62 17.77
CA ASN A 494 -4.29 17.23 19.01
C ASN A 494 -4.65 18.71 19.21
N GLN A 495 -5.48 19.29 18.35
CA GLN A 495 -6.09 20.59 18.60
C GLN A 495 -7.55 20.39 19.01
N PRO A 496 -7.93 20.72 20.26
CA PRO A 496 -9.29 20.49 20.76
C PRO A 496 -10.34 21.38 20.07
N THR A 497 -9.88 22.40 19.33
CA THR A 497 -10.72 23.45 18.77
C THR A 497 -10.26 23.85 17.37
N ILE A 498 -11.15 24.50 16.63
CA ILE A 498 -10.85 25.20 15.36
C ILE A 498 -9.85 26.36 15.57
N ILE A 499 -9.56 26.74 16.81
CA ILE A 499 -8.70 27.86 17.19
C ILE A 499 -7.26 27.61 16.71
N GLY A 500 -6.76 28.49 15.86
CA GLY A 500 -5.45 28.41 15.20
C GLY A 500 -5.47 27.81 13.79
N SER A 501 -6.62 27.34 13.29
CA SER A 501 -6.77 26.96 11.88
C SER A 501 -6.94 28.20 11.01
N TRP A 502 -6.45 28.17 9.76
CA TRP A 502 -6.60 29.29 8.84
C TRP A 502 -8.07 29.58 8.46
N ILE A 503 -8.97 28.60 8.62
CA ILE A 503 -10.44 28.71 8.45
C ILE A 503 -11.11 29.41 9.65
N GLU A 504 -10.45 29.51 10.81
CA GLU A 504 -11.03 30.11 12.02
C GLU A 504 -11.57 31.51 11.78
N LYS A 505 -10.81 32.35 11.08
CA LYS A 505 -11.21 33.72 10.75
C LYS A 505 -12.47 33.74 9.88
N ASP A 506 -12.59 32.80 8.96
CA ASP A 506 -13.75 32.72 8.07
C ASP A 506 -14.99 32.21 8.79
N ILE A 507 -14.84 31.20 9.67
CA ILE A 507 -15.91 30.67 10.53
C ILE A 507 -16.41 31.71 11.54
N GLN A 508 -15.50 32.50 12.13
CA GLN A 508 -15.85 33.56 13.09
C GLN A 508 -16.61 34.72 12.43
N ASN A 509 -16.41 34.94 11.12
CA ASN A 509 -17.07 36.00 10.36
C ASN A 509 -18.41 35.56 9.73
N VAL A 510 -18.88 34.35 10.01
CA VAL A 510 -20.14 33.82 9.49
C VAL A 510 -21.34 34.54 10.16
N PRO A 511 -22.33 35.06 9.40
CA PRO A 511 -23.48 35.77 9.96
C PRO A 511 -24.32 34.91 10.93
N PRO A 512 -24.92 35.52 11.98
CA PRO A 512 -25.90 34.86 12.83
C PRO A 512 -27.01 34.20 11.99
N GLY A 513 -27.31 32.92 12.27
CA GLY A 513 -28.32 32.15 11.55
C GLY A 513 -27.84 31.40 10.30
N PHE A 514 -26.61 31.61 9.83
CA PHE A 514 -26.03 30.82 8.73
C PHE A 514 -26.01 29.32 9.06
N TRP A 515 -25.60 28.97 10.28
CA TRP A 515 -25.51 27.58 10.74
C TRP A 515 -26.86 26.85 10.73
N TRP A 516 -27.97 27.59 10.77
CA TRP A 516 -29.33 27.07 10.74
C TRP A 516 -29.91 26.95 9.32
N LYS A 517 -29.18 27.36 8.27
CA LYS A 517 -29.58 27.12 6.88
C LYS A 517 -29.58 25.62 6.60
N LYS A 518 -30.61 25.15 5.91
CA LYS A 518 -30.68 23.77 5.40
C LYS A 518 -29.59 23.56 4.35
N SER A 519 -28.83 22.47 4.47
CA SER A 519 -27.89 22.01 3.44
C SER A 519 -28.64 21.58 2.17
N ILE A 520 -27.91 21.34 1.07
CA ILE A 520 -28.51 20.76 -0.15
C ILE A 520 -29.16 19.41 0.17
N TYR A 521 -28.49 18.59 0.98
CA TYR A 521 -29.00 17.31 1.44
C TYR A 521 -30.29 17.45 2.26
N GLU A 522 -30.40 18.42 3.16
CA GLU A 522 -31.63 18.66 3.94
C GLU A 522 -32.79 19.24 3.10
N LYS A 523 -32.50 19.87 1.95
CA LYS A 523 -33.50 20.43 1.03
C LYS A 523 -34.07 19.41 0.07
N SER A 524 -33.35 18.34 -0.24
CA SER A 524 -33.77 17.32 -1.20
C SER A 524 -34.81 16.34 -0.65
N ASN A 525 -35.24 16.49 0.61
CA ASN A 525 -36.15 15.59 1.32
C ASN A 525 -35.73 14.12 1.16
N PRO A 526 -34.52 13.76 1.63
CA PRO A 526 -33.98 12.41 1.50
C PRO A 526 -34.90 11.40 2.22
N PRO A 527 -34.90 10.13 1.76
CA PRO A 527 -35.65 9.08 2.43
C PRO A 527 -35.22 8.96 3.90
N ILE A 528 -36.18 8.71 4.80
CA ILE A 528 -35.91 8.48 6.22
C ILE A 528 -35.21 7.13 6.37
N THR A 529 -33.89 7.18 6.47
CA THR A 529 -33.00 6.04 6.71
C THR A 529 -32.28 6.22 8.05
N PRO A 530 -31.72 5.15 8.63
CA PRO A 530 -30.90 5.27 9.84
C PRO A 530 -29.75 6.28 9.67
N LYS A 531 -29.05 6.24 8.52
CA LYS A 531 -28.00 7.20 8.16
C LYS A 531 -28.54 8.64 8.15
N TYR A 532 -29.72 8.87 7.57
CA TYR A 532 -30.35 10.20 7.55
C TYR A 532 -30.64 10.70 8.97
N LEU A 533 -31.25 9.88 9.82
CA LEU A 533 -31.61 10.25 11.20
C LEU A 533 -30.37 10.57 12.03
N PHE A 534 -29.33 9.74 11.92
CA PHE A 534 -28.04 9.99 12.53
C PHE A 534 -27.45 11.34 12.12
N LEU A 535 -27.42 11.64 10.82
CA LEU A 535 -26.94 12.93 10.31
C LEU A 535 -27.82 14.10 10.78
N LYS A 536 -29.14 13.91 10.88
CA LYS A 536 -30.11 14.93 11.32
C LYS A 536 -29.89 15.32 12.79
N ILE A 537 -29.85 14.36 13.71
CA ILE A 537 -29.63 14.63 15.14
C ILE A 537 -28.24 15.22 15.39
N ARG A 538 -27.22 14.72 14.67
CA ARG A 538 -25.83 15.23 14.73
C ARG A 538 -25.75 16.68 14.28
N THR A 539 -26.31 17.00 13.12
CA THR A 539 -26.34 18.37 12.60
C THR A 539 -27.04 19.32 13.57
N PHE A 540 -28.11 18.86 14.22
CA PHE A 540 -28.81 19.66 15.23
C PHE A 540 -27.95 19.95 16.47
N ILE A 541 -27.26 18.94 17.02
CA ILE A 541 -26.35 19.12 18.15
C ILE A 541 -25.22 20.11 17.83
N LEU A 542 -24.63 20.02 16.63
CA LEU A 542 -23.59 20.94 16.15
C LEU A 542 -24.12 22.38 15.95
N ARG A 543 -25.38 22.55 15.54
CA ARG A 543 -26.01 23.88 15.43
C ARG A 543 -26.19 24.52 16.80
N ILE A 544 -26.68 23.75 17.77
CA ILE A 544 -26.85 24.21 19.14
C ILE A 544 -25.49 24.61 19.74
N SER A 545 -24.44 23.82 19.52
CA SER A 545 -23.11 24.14 20.07
C SER A 545 -22.56 25.46 19.55
N ARG A 546 -22.82 25.79 18.28
CA ARG A 546 -22.42 27.07 17.67
C ARG A 546 -23.18 28.26 18.22
N ASP A 547 -24.46 28.12 18.52
CA ASP A 547 -25.23 29.17 19.21
C ASP A 547 -24.64 29.50 20.60
N PHE A 548 -23.91 28.56 21.22
CA PHE A 548 -23.20 28.75 22.50
C PHE A 548 -21.69 28.99 22.36
N HIS A 549 -21.19 29.20 21.13
CA HIS A 549 -19.75 29.36 20.85
C HIS A 549 -18.88 28.22 21.41
N LEU A 550 -19.42 27.00 21.49
CA LEU A 550 -18.64 25.83 21.87
C LEU A 550 -17.81 25.38 20.67
N CYS A 551 -16.50 25.27 20.88
CA CYS A 551 -15.53 24.89 19.84
C CYS A 551 -15.12 23.42 19.90
N GLU A 552 -15.85 22.60 20.66
CA GLU A 552 -15.59 21.16 20.78
C GLU A 552 -15.86 20.42 19.47
N THR A 553 -14.98 19.50 19.15
CA THR A 553 -15.03 18.76 17.89
C THR A 553 -15.52 17.31 18.04
N SER A 554 -15.54 16.80 19.28
CA SER A 554 -16.18 15.52 19.61
C SER A 554 -17.60 15.75 20.14
N ILE A 555 -18.55 14.92 19.70
CA ILE A 555 -19.97 15.06 20.09
C ILE A 555 -20.20 14.82 21.59
N ILE A 556 -19.38 14.01 22.26
CA ILE A 556 -19.52 13.73 23.70
C ILE A 556 -19.12 14.93 24.58
N PRO A 557 -17.89 15.46 24.48
CA PRO A 557 -17.52 16.70 25.18
C PRO A 557 -18.49 17.84 24.88
N LEU A 558 -18.99 17.91 23.65
CA LEU A 558 -19.98 18.89 23.23
C LEU A 558 -21.32 18.69 23.97
N ILE A 559 -21.86 17.47 24.06
CA ILE A 559 -23.07 17.17 24.83
C ILE A 559 -22.89 17.49 26.33
N GLU A 560 -21.75 17.12 26.92
CA GLU A 560 -21.48 17.41 28.34
C GLU A 560 -21.29 18.91 28.59
N ASN A 561 -20.64 19.64 27.69
CA ASN A 561 -20.53 21.10 27.77
C ASN A 561 -21.88 21.80 27.58
N LEU A 562 -22.74 21.28 26.70
CA LEU A 562 -24.11 21.77 26.55
C LEU A 562 -24.94 21.56 27.82
N ARG A 563 -24.63 20.54 28.63
CA ARG A 563 -25.25 20.34 29.95
C ARG A 563 -25.04 21.50 30.91
N ASN A 564 -23.95 22.25 30.74
CA ASN A 564 -23.68 23.46 31.53
C ASN A 564 -24.44 24.70 31.01
N LYS A 565 -25.06 24.62 29.82
CA LYS A 565 -25.74 25.74 29.16
C LYS A 565 -27.25 25.53 29.01
N LEU A 566 -27.71 24.28 29.04
CA LEU A 566 -29.10 23.88 28.79
C LEU A 566 -29.64 23.00 29.93
N SER A 567 -30.96 22.84 29.99
CA SER A 567 -31.58 22.00 31.03
C SER A 567 -31.13 20.53 30.91
N PRO A 568 -30.78 19.85 32.03
CA PRO A 568 -30.34 18.45 32.00
C PRO A 568 -31.29 17.51 31.25
N ASN A 569 -32.61 17.64 31.46
CA ASN A 569 -33.61 16.80 30.79
C ASN A 569 -33.55 16.91 29.25
N PHE A 570 -33.31 18.10 28.71
CA PHE A 570 -33.20 18.30 27.26
C PHE A 570 -31.92 17.64 26.72
N ILE A 571 -30.81 17.72 27.47
CA ILE A 571 -29.55 17.08 27.11
C ILE A 571 -29.65 15.55 27.17
N ASP A 572 -30.29 15.02 28.22
CA ASP A 572 -30.53 13.58 28.35
C ASP A 572 -31.41 13.07 27.19
N GLN A 573 -32.41 13.85 26.77
CA GLN A 573 -33.22 13.53 25.59
C GLN A 573 -32.40 13.52 24.29
N LEU A 574 -31.55 14.52 24.07
CA LEU A 574 -30.65 14.55 22.90
C LEU A 574 -29.69 13.34 22.88
N LYS A 575 -29.12 13.00 24.03
CA LYS A 575 -28.22 11.86 24.18
C LYS A 575 -28.93 10.54 23.87
N ASN A 576 -30.14 10.36 24.40
CA ASN A 576 -30.95 9.16 24.13
C ASN A 576 -31.32 9.05 22.64
N LEU A 577 -31.73 10.15 22.00
CA LEU A 577 -32.04 10.15 20.57
C LEU A 577 -30.81 9.84 19.71
N LEU A 578 -29.64 10.40 20.06
CA LEU A 578 -28.38 10.08 19.39
C LEU A 578 -28.03 8.59 19.53
N GLU A 579 -28.16 8.03 20.74
CA GLU A 579 -27.89 6.62 21.00
C GLU A 579 -28.83 5.70 20.20
N LEU A 580 -30.13 6.02 20.15
CA LEU A 580 -31.09 5.29 19.32
C LEU A 580 -30.73 5.38 17.83
N CYS A 581 -30.30 6.55 17.34
CA CYS A 581 -29.86 6.70 15.95
C CYS A 581 -28.62 5.88 15.62
N ILE A 582 -27.67 5.75 16.56
CA ILE A 582 -26.46 4.94 16.39
C ILE A 582 -26.83 3.45 16.34
N ILE A 583 -27.57 2.97 17.33
CA ILE A 583 -28.08 1.59 17.34
C ILE A 583 -28.84 1.32 16.04
N ALA A 584 -29.63 2.30 15.60
CA ALA A 584 -30.42 2.15 14.41
C ALA A 584 -29.54 2.01 13.15
N TYR A 585 -28.47 2.79 13.07
CA TYR A 585 -27.59 2.78 11.91
C TYR A 585 -26.63 1.58 11.91
N GLU A 586 -26.38 0.96 13.06
CA GLU A 586 -25.61 -0.27 13.17
C GLU A 586 -26.42 -1.55 12.94
N ALA A 587 -27.75 -1.49 12.96
CA ALA A 587 -28.59 -2.66 12.76
C ALA A 587 -28.78 -2.98 11.27
N ASP A 588 -28.81 -4.28 10.94
CA ASP A 588 -29.04 -4.74 9.57
C ASP A 588 -30.48 -4.51 9.09
N ASP A 589 -31.46 -4.54 10.01
CA ASP A 589 -32.88 -4.34 9.70
C ASP A 589 -33.59 -3.53 10.79
N ILE A 590 -34.29 -2.47 10.38
CA ILE A 590 -35.13 -1.65 11.26
C ILE A 590 -36.48 -1.38 10.63
N GLU A 591 -37.51 -1.53 11.46
CA GLU A 591 -38.87 -1.24 11.06
C GLU A 591 -39.04 0.23 10.70
N LYS A 592 -39.61 0.48 9.52
CA LYS A 592 -39.86 1.83 9.00
C LYS A 592 -40.63 2.73 9.98
N GLU A 593 -41.54 2.16 10.77
CA GLU A 593 -42.30 2.90 11.78
C GLU A 593 -41.42 3.46 12.90
N GLN A 594 -40.42 2.70 13.35
CA GLN A 594 -39.46 3.15 14.34
C GLN A 594 -38.66 4.35 13.82
N LEU A 595 -38.18 4.28 12.58
CA LEU A 595 -37.46 5.38 11.93
C LEU A 595 -38.32 6.65 11.81
N ILE A 596 -39.61 6.51 11.46
CA ILE A 596 -40.54 7.64 11.40
C ILE A 596 -40.77 8.27 12.78
N ASN A 597 -40.87 7.46 13.83
CA ASN A 597 -41.05 7.97 15.19
C ASN A 597 -39.80 8.70 15.70
N MET A 598 -38.61 8.16 15.44
CA MET A 598 -37.34 8.81 15.73
C MET A 598 -37.22 10.16 15.00
N ASP A 599 -37.59 10.22 13.72
CA ASP A 599 -37.59 11.47 12.94
C ASP A 599 -38.46 12.56 13.58
N LYS A 600 -39.68 12.18 13.98
CA LYS A 600 -40.62 13.08 14.67
C LYS A 600 -40.07 13.56 16.01
N ASP A 601 -39.41 12.70 16.76
CA ASP A 601 -38.86 13.07 18.07
C ASP A 601 -37.66 14.01 17.93
N ILE A 602 -36.82 13.82 16.90
CA ILE A 602 -35.77 14.79 16.54
C ILE A 602 -36.40 16.14 16.16
N ASP A 603 -37.44 16.16 15.34
CA ASP A 603 -38.13 17.39 14.93
C ASP A 603 -38.79 18.13 16.11
N LYS A 604 -39.34 17.39 17.08
CA LYS A 604 -39.85 17.98 18.33
C LYS A 604 -38.73 18.66 19.12
N CYS A 605 -37.56 18.03 19.26
CA CYS A 605 -36.41 18.65 19.93
C CYS A 605 -35.93 19.91 19.21
N ILE A 606 -35.86 19.89 17.87
CA ILE A 606 -35.50 21.06 17.04
C ILE A 606 -36.48 22.21 17.26
N SER A 607 -37.78 21.92 17.21
CA SER A 607 -38.84 22.92 17.37
C SER A 607 -38.83 23.51 18.78
N TYR A 608 -38.68 22.67 19.81
CA TYR A 608 -38.57 23.11 21.19
C TYR A 608 -37.39 24.08 21.40
N TYR A 609 -36.20 23.75 20.87
CA TYR A 609 -35.03 24.63 21.00
C TYR A 609 -35.26 25.99 20.33
N ARG A 610 -35.79 26.01 19.10
CA ARG A 610 -36.04 27.24 18.35
C ARG A 610 -37.11 28.13 18.99
N GLU A 611 -38.18 27.54 19.50
CA GLU A 611 -39.30 28.30 20.06
C GLU A 611 -39.06 28.75 21.51
N LYS A 612 -38.38 27.94 22.33
CA LYS A 612 -38.29 28.18 23.78
C LYS A 612 -36.92 28.64 24.23
N ILE A 613 -35.85 28.21 23.55
CA ILE A 613 -34.48 28.47 24.01
C ILE A 613 -33.88 29.64 23.22
N GLN A 614 -33.96 29.63 21.89
CA GLN A 614 -33.37 30.66 21.04
C GLN A 614 -34.07 32.04 21.16
N GLN A 615 -35.36 32.07 21.54
CA GLN A 615 -36.13 33.30 21.74
C GLN A 615 -35.95 33.93 23.14
N THR A 616 -35.28 33.23 24.06
CA THR A 616 -35.01 33.73 25.40
C THR A 616 -33.61 34.39 25.40
N PRO A 617 -33.47 35.70 25.63
CA PRO A 617 -32.15 36.34 25.62
C PRO A 617 -31.24 35.66 26.65
N PRO A 618 -29.95 35.44 26.33
CA PRO A 618 -29.03 34.79 27.25
C PRO A 618 -29.02 35.57 28.56
N ASN A 619 -29.27 34.87 29.66
CA ASN A 619 -29.28 35.47 30.99
C ASN A 619 -27.89 36.09 31.25
N PRO A 620 -27.77 37.41 31.50
CA PRO A 620 -26.48 38.09 31.63
C PRO A 620 -25.58 37.53 32.72
N SER A 621 -26.13 36.73 33.65
CA SER A 621 -25.42 36.16 34.78
C SER A 621 -24.45 35.01 34.46
N PHE A 622 -24.28 34.62 33.19
CA PHE A 622 -23.33 33.58 32.76
C PHE A 622 -22.13 34.11 31.96
N LEU A 623 -21.99 35.43 31.85
CA LEU A 623 -20.79 36.11 31.37
C LEU A 623 -20.09 36.79 32.57
N ASN A 624 -19.43 35.98 33.39
CA ASN A 624 -18.34 36.38 34.29
C ASN A 624 -17.41 35.19 34.49
#